data_AF-A0A0D3CN21-F1
#
_entry.id   AF-A0A0D3CN21-F1
#
_cell.length_a   1.000
_cell.length_b   1.000
_cell.length_c   1.000
_cell.angle_alpha   90.00
_cell.angle_beta   90.00
_cell.angle_gamma   90.00
#
_symmetry.space_group_name_H-M   'P 1'
#
loop_
_entity.id
_entity.type
_entity.pdbx_description
1 polymer ?
#
loop_
_entity_poly.entity_id
_entity_poly.type
_entity_poly.pdbx_seq_one_letter_code
_entity_poly.pdbx_strand_id
1 'polypeptide(L)'
;MERPHSPGTKSVDIGETLESLLRFTLRSHLDETVQSLDLDLPRDLCFHLLEEEDTDSTEEPARYKILARSLSECLTSEEHSLSIDKDSNFEKYSKLFHGLGHDLVNMLKKVNFELHVQEPYFTQLKDGLKTTEGRCAVGDYMRISSGDFILFNKCLLLQVQDVCYYTSFSEMLRVESLAKVLPGVETIEEGVGVYRNFYPEEKERMNGVVAIRVVKPVEQPYAALAGALSELKSTGIKALLDAYTSRVTSEDL
;
A
#
# COMPACT_ATOMS: atom_id res chain seq x y z
N MET A 1 -18.90 -9.51 3.45
CA MET A 1 -17.46 -9.18 3.47
C MET A 1 -16.82 -9.82 2.27
N GLU A 2 -15.95 -9.10 1.56
CA GLU A 2 -15.24 -9.65 0.40
C GLU A 2 -14.13 -10.60 0.84
N ARG A 3 -13.92 -11.67 0.07
CA ARG A 3 -12.95 -12.72 0.41
C ARG A 3 -11.54 -12.23 0.11
N PRO A 4 -10.55 -12.46 0.99
CA PRO A 4 -9.17 -12.13 0.68
C PRO A 4 -8.66 -12.96 -0.51
N HIS A 5 -8.05 -12.28 -1.48
CA HIS A 5 -7.40 -12.91 -2.62
C HIS A 5 -6.11 -13.63 -2.19
N SER A 6 -5.67 -14.62 -2.98
CA SER A 6 -4.33 -15.22 -2.81
C SER A 6 -3.27 -14.11 -2.97
N PRO A 7 -2.14 -14.17 -2.25
CA PRO A 7 -1.09 -13.18 -2.41
C PRO A 7 -0.63 -13.11 -3.88
N GLY A 8 -0.42 -11.90 -4.39
CA GLY A 8 0.34 -11.72 -5.63
C GLY A 8 1.81 -12.07 -5.38
N THR A 9 2.45 -12.76 -6.34
CA THR A 9 3.90 -13.06 -6.29
C THR A 9 4.67 -12.47 -7.47
N LYS A 10 3.99 -11.61 -8.23
CA LYS A 10 4.60 -10.80 -9.27
C LYS A 10 5.32 -9.63 -8.61
N SER A 11 6.28 -9.06 -9.33
CA SER A 11 6.86 -7.77 -8.97
C SER A 11 5.73 -6.75 -8.80
N VAL A 12 5.85 -5.92 -7.76
CA VAL A 12 4.91 -4.83 -7.50
C VAL A 12 4.82 -3.92 -8.71
N ASP A 13 3.59 -3.65 -9.16
CA ASP A 13 3.33 -2.63 -10.16
C ASP A 13 3.46 -1.25 -9.50
N ILE A 14 4.51 -0.51 -9.85
CA ILE A 14 4.82 0.79 -9.26
C ILE A 14 3.69 1.80 -9.52
N GLY A 15 3.08 1.78 -10.70
CA GLY A 15 2.02 2.71 -11.08
C GLY A 15 0.75 2.50 -10.25
N GLU A 16 0.26 1.26 -10.18
CA GLU A 16 -0.92 0.94 -9.36
C GLU A 16 -0.66 1.15 -7.87
N THR A 17 0.57 0.88 -7.43
CA THR A 17 0.97 1.05 -6.02
C THR A 17 1.02 2.52 -5.64
N LEU A 18 1.59 3.37 -6.49
CA LEU A 18 1.67 4.81 -6.23
C LEU A 18 0.30 5.46 -6.08
N GLU A 19 -0.72 5.01 -6.82
CA GLU A 19 -2.09 5.52 -6.63
C GLU A 19 -2.59 5.27 -5.20
N SER A 20 -2.51 4.02 -4.75
CA SER A 20 -2.96 3.63 -3.41
C SER A 20 -2.11 4.28 -2.31
N LEU A 21 -0.79 4.32 -2.53
CA LEU A 21 0.17 4.89 -1.60
C LEU A 21 -0.01 6.40 -1.45
N LEU A 22 -0.21 7.13 -2.55
CA LEU A 22 -0.44 8.57 -2.53
C LEU A 22 -1.77 8.90 -1.85
N ARG A 23 -2.85 8.18 -2.18
CA ARG A 23 -4.15 8.35 -1.50
C ARG A 23 -4.02 8.14 0.00
N PHE A 24 -3.33 7.08 0.42
CA PHE A 24 -3.08 6.79 1.83
C PHE A 24 -2.23 7.88 2.51
N THR A 25 -1.18 8.36 1.85
CA THR A 25 -0.27 9.37 2.38
C THR A 25 -0.98 10.71 2.60
N LEU A 26 -1.74 11.17 1.60
CA LEU A 26 -2.54 12.41 1.70
C LEU A 26 -3.61 12.31 2.78
N ARG A 27 -4.35 11.20 2.84
CA ARG A 27 -5.38 10.99 3.89
C ARG A 27 -4.77 10.91 5.28
N SER A 28 -3.64 10.22 5.43
CA SER A 28 -2.95 10.10 6.72
C SER A 28 -2.49 11.44 7.26
N HIS A 29 -2.05 12.33 6.36
CA HIS A 29 -1.70 13.71 6.70
C HIS A 29 -2.92 14.55 7.12
N LEU A 30 -4.04 14.40 6.40
CA LEU A 30 -5.28 15.10 6.76
C LEU A 30 -5.85 14.59 8.08
N ASP A 31 -5.92 13.28 8.28
CA ASP A 31 -6.56 12.69 9.46
C ASP A 31 -5.62 12.62 10.68
N GLU A 32 -4.36 13.04 10.54
CA GLU A 32 -3.30 12.96 11.57
C GLU A 32 -3.12 11.52 12.13
N THR A 33 -3.38 10.50 11.29
CA THR A 33 -3.42 9.08 11.70
C THR A 33 -2.06 8.38 11.72
N VAL A 34 -1.00 9.08 11.27
CA VAL A 34 0.38 8.60 11.30
C VAL A 34 1.23 9.66 12.00
N GLN A 35 1.74 9.31 13.18
CA GLN A 35 2.65 10.17 13.93
C GLN A 35 3.88 10.50 13.06
N SER A 36 4.33 11.75 13.09
CA SER A 36 5.50 12.28 12.36
C SER A 36 5.40 12.34 10.82
N LEU A 37 4.22 12.10 10.24
CA LEU A 37 4.00 12.31 8.80
C LEU A 37 3.67 13.78 8.48
N ASP A 38 4.71 14.60 8.32
CA ASP A 38 4.57 15.97 7.84
C ASP A 38 4.90 16.05 6.34
N LEU A 39 3.93 16.50 5.54
CA LEU A 39 4.09 16.70 4.11
C LEU A 39 4.61 18.11 3.79
N ASP A 40 4.60 19.05 4.75
CA ASP A 40 4.81 20.49 4.49
C ASP A 40 3.92 21.02 3.34
N LEU A 41 2.72 20.44 3.21
CA LEU A 41 1.73 20.82 2.21
C LEU A 41 0.52 21.47 2.87
N PRO A 42 -0.06 22.51 2.25
CA PRO A 42 -1.33 23.07 2.70
C PRO A 42 -2.45 22.00 2.69
N ARG A 43 -3.22 21.91 3.77
CA ARG A 43 -4.32 20.91 3.88
C ARG A 43 -5.35 21.08 2.78
N ASP A 44 -5.65 22.31 2.36
CA ASP A 44 -6.54 22.60 1.23
C ASP A 44 -6.03 21.96 -0.06
N LEU A 45 -4.72 22.04 -0.35
CA LEU A 45 -4.15 21.35 -1.51
C LEU A 45 -4.38 19.83 -1.44
N CYS A 46 -4.14 19.22 -0.28
CA CYS A 46 -4.35 17.78 -0.07
C CYS A 46 -5.82 17.38 -0.26
N PHE A 47 -6.77 18.20 0.21
CA PHE A 47 -8.20 17.99 -0.05
C PHE A 47 -8.52 18.04 -1.55
N HIS A 48 -8.12 19.10 -2.25
CA HIS A 48 -8.37 19.24 -3.70
C HIS A 48 -7.71 18.12 -4.53
N LEU A 49 -6.59 17.55 -4.07
CA LEU A 49 -6.00 16.39 -4.74
C LEU A 49 -6.87 15.13 -4.59
N LEU A 50 -7.51 14.96 -3.44
CA LEU A 50 -8.34 13.81 -3.10
C LEU A 50 -9.80 13.93 -3.54
N GLU A 51 -10.26 15.14 -3.88
CA GLU A 51 -11.60 15.38 -4.42
C GLU A 51 -11.80 14.54 -5.70
N GLU A 52 -12.84 13.72 -5.68
CA GLU A 52 -13.37 13.02 -6.85
C GLU A 52 -14.42 13.97 -7.42
N GLU A 53 -14.26 14.44 -8.67
CA GLU A 53 -15.23 15.37 -9.25
C GLU A 53 -16.58 14.65 -9.43
N ASP A 54 -17.55 14.96 -8.56
CA ASP A 54 -18.94 14.55 -8.68
C ASP A 54 -19.58 15.23 -9.91
N THR A 55 -19.27 14.73 -11.10
CA THR A 55 -19.98 15.13 -12.31
C THR A 55 -20.51 13.91 -13.03
N ASP A 56 -21.84 13.83 -13.09
CA ASP A 56 -22.67 12.78 -13.68
C ASP A 56 -22.50 12.66 -15.22
N SER A 57 -21.38 13.12 -15.79
CA SER A 57 -21.15 13.09 -17.25
C SER A 57 -19.70 13.30 -17.77
N THR A 58 -18.66 13.34 -16.93
CA THR A 58 -17.26 13.38 -17.44
C THR A 58 -16.32 12.52 -16.59
N GLU A 59 -15.72 11.52 -17.22
CA GLU A 59 -14.76 10.55 -16.63
C GLU A 59 -13.39 11.18 -16.28
N GLU A 60 -13.35 12.41 -15.73
CA GLU A 60 -12.06 12.98 -15.34
C GLU A 60 -11.52 12.29 -14.07
N PRO A 61 -10.35 11.64 -14.14
CA PRO A 61 -9.79 10.95 -12.99
C PRO A 61 -9.40 11.95 -11.90
N ALA A 62 -9.73 11.63 -10.65
CA ALA A 62 -9.34 12.44 -9.50
C ALA A 62 -7.86 12.85 -9.55
N ARG A 63 -7.56 14.09 -9.13
CA ARG A 63 -6.24 14.71 -9.35
C ARG A 63 -5.08 13.93 -8.74
N TYR A 64 -5.28 13.26 -7.61
CA TYR A 64 -4.25 12.40 -7.03
C TYR A 64 -3.90 11.21 -7.96
N LYS A 65 -4.82 10.70 -8.78
CA LYS A 65 -4.54 9.63 -9.74
C LYS A 65 -3.65 10.14 -10.88
N ILE A 66 -3.93 11.35 -11.36
CA ILE A 66 -3.07 12.03 -12.35
C ILE A 66 -1.69 12.26 -11.75
N LEU A 67 -1.61 12.76 -10.51
CA LEU A 67 -0.35 12.94 -9.80
C LEU A 67 0.39 11.60 -9.64
N ALA A 68 -0.27 10.52 -9.24
CA ALA A 68 0.33 9.20 -9.10
C ALA A 68 0.94 8.69 -10.41
N ARG A 69 0.24 8.86 -11.55
CA ARG A 69 0.77 8.51 -12.88
C ARG A 69 2.01 9.32 -13.23
N SER A 70 1.94 10.64 -13.04
CA SER A 70 3.07 11.54 -13.32
C SER A 70 4.30 11.24 -12.44
N LEU A 71 4.09 10.87 -11.18
CA LEU A 71 5.14 10.43 -10.27
C LEU A 71 5.71 9.07 -10.71
N SER A 72 4.85 8.13 -11.12
CA SER A 72 5.28 6.82 -11.61
C SER A 72 6.24 6.95 -12.79
N GLU A 73 5.92 7.82 -13.76
CA GLU A 73 6.80 8.07 -14.90
C GLU A 73 8.14 8.68 -14.49
N CYS A 74 8.12 9.63 -13.53
CA CYS A 74 9.36 10.19 -12.99
C CYS A 74 10.24 9.10 -12.37
N LEU A 75 9.64 8.12 -11.71
CA LEU A 75 10.32 7.06 -10.95
C LEU A 75 10.80 5.88 -11.82
N THR A 76 10.16 5.64 -12.98
CA THR A 76 10.54 4.55 -13.89
C THR A 76 11.40 5.01 -15.06
N SER A 77 11.56 6.33 -15.26
CA SER A 77 12.31 6.91 -16.38
C SER A 77 13.79 6.49 -16.44
N GLU A 78 14.42 6.13 -15.31
CA GLU A 78 15.82 5.64 -15.31
C GLU A 78 16.00 4.33 -16.10
N GLU A 79 14.96 3.48 -16.21
CA GLU A 79 15.02 2.21 -16.97
C GLU A 79 14.81 2.41 -18.48
N HIS A 80 14.24 3.55 -18.90
CA HIS A 80 13.91 3.89 -20.29
C HIS A 80 14.75 5.06 -20.82
N SER A 81 16.08 4.97 -20.69
CA SER A 81 17.05 5.92 -21.31
C SER A 81 17.06 5.91 -22.85
N LEU A 82 16.04 5.38 -23.50
CA LEU A 82 15.88 5.34 -24.95
C LEU A 82 14.50 5.90 -25.27
N SER A 83 14.48 7.10 -25.86
CA SER A 83 13.36 7.82 -26.49
C SER A 83 12.43 8.70 -25.63
N ILE A 84 12.97 9.59 -24.79
CA ILE A 84 12.23 10.79 -24.36
C ILE A 84 12.96 12.02 -24.92
N ASP A 85 12.22 12.90 -25.60
CA ASP A 85 12.70 14.17 -26.12
C ASP A 85 13.42 14.95 -25.00
N LYS A 86 14.65 15.39 -25.28
CA LYS A 86 15.58 16.02 -24.32
C LYS A 86 15.19 17.45 -23.90
N ASP A 87 13.94 17.84 -24.14
CA ASP A 87 13.42 19.17 -23.82
C ASP A 87 12.07 19.03 -23.11
N SER A 88 12.07 18.86 -21.78
CA SER A 88 10.90 19.24 -20.97
C SER A 88 11.24 19.34 -19.48
N ASN A 89 10.45 20.15 -18.79
CA ASN A 89 10.44 20.38 -17.34
C ASN A 89 10.50 19.08 -16.49
N PHE A 90 10.19 17.92 -17.08
CA PHE A 90 10.17 16.60 -16.44
C PHE A 90 11.55 16.08 -16.01
N GLU A 91 12.63 16.37 -16.76
CA GLU A 91 13.99 15.95 -16.40
C GLU A 91 14.46 16.62 -15.09
N LYS A 92 14.00 17.85 -14.83
CA LYS A 92 14.27 18.56 -13.58
C LYS A 92 13.65 17.84 -12.38
N TYR A 93 12.43 17.31 -12.53
CA TYR A 93 11.77 16.57 -11.47
C TYR A 93 12.36 15.18 -11.31
N SER A 94 12.69 14.49 -12.40
CA SER A 94 13.43 13.20 -12.35
C SER A 94 14.74 13.33 -11.56
N LYS A 95 15.51 14.42 -11.74
CA LYS A 95 16.71 14.71 -10.93
C LYS A 95 16.42 15.07 -9.46
N LEU A 96 15.25 15.65 -9.18
CA LEU A 96 14.82 15.95 -7.81
C LEU A 96 14.40 14.68 -7.07
N PHE A 97 13.87 13.69 -7.78
CA PHE A 97 13.59 12.35 -7.24
C PHE A 97 14.83 11.47 -7.07
N HIS A 98 16.01 11.96 -7.46
CA HIS A 98 17.28 11.24 -7.33
C HIS A 98 17.68 11.19 -5.85
N GLY A 99 17.29 10.11 -5.16
CA GLY A 99 17.38 9.95 -3.70
C GLY A 99 16.08 9.37 -3.15
N LEU A 100 15.11 10.22 -2.78
CA LEU A 100 13.85 9.76 -2.18
C LEU A 100 13.02 8.87 -3.12
N GLY A 101 13.03 9.15 -4.43
CA GLY A 101 12.39 8.29 -5.42
C GLY A 101 13.07 6.93 -5.52
N HIS A 102 14.40 6.92 -5.49
CA HIS A 102 15.21 5.70 -5.51
C HIS A 102 14.98 4.84 -4.25
N ASP A 103 14.88 5.44 -3.06
CA ASP A 103 14.60 4.70 -1.82
C ASP A 103 13.20 4.08 -1.83
N LEU A 104 12.19 4.84 -2.29
CA LEU A 104 10.83 4.33 -2.46
C LEU A 104 10.80 3.15 -3.44
N VAL A 105 11.39 3.30 -4.63
CA VAL A 105 11.44 2.24 -5.65
C VAL A 105 12.19 1.01 -5.11
N ASN A 106 13.28 1.19 -4.38
CA ASN A 106 14.02 0.08 -3.78
C ASN A 106 13.24 -0.64 -2.70
N MET A 107 12.45 0.07 -1.88
CA MET A 107 11.52 -0.54 -0.94
C MET A 107 10.48 -1.38 -1.68
N LEU A 108 9.86 -0.84 -2.74
CA LEU A 108 8.83 -1.56 -3.51
C LEU A 108 9.41 -2.77 -4.26
N LYS A 109 10.64 -2.67 -4.79
CA LYS A 109 11.36 -3.79 -5.44
C LYS A 109 11.70 -4.94 -4.47
N LYS A 110 11.76 -4.69 -3.17
CA LYS A 110 12.01 -5.70 -2.13
C LYS A 110 10.74 -6.43 -1.68
N VAL A 111 9.56 -5.96 -2.08
CA VAL A 111 8.29 -6.60 -1.68
C VAL A 111 8.18 -7.99 -2.33
N ASN A 112 7.96 -9.00 -1.49
CA ASN A 112 7.78 -10.37 -1.92
C ASN A 112 6.31 -10.70 -2.22
N PHE A 113 5.40 -10.11 -1.44
CA PHE A 113 3.96 -10.40 -1.51
C PHE A 113 3.10 -9.16 -1.33
N GLU A 114 1.98 -9.12 -2.02
CA GLU A 114 0.92 -8.14 -1.79
C GLU A 114 -0.28 -8.81 -1.14
N LEU A 115 -0.78 -8.22 -0.05
CA LEU A 115 -1.97 -8.69 0.65
C LEU A 115 -2.99 -7.57 0.84
N HIS A 116 -4.26 -7.96 0.88
CA HIS A 116 -5.35 -7.06 1.23
C HIS A 116 -6.00 -7.45 2.56
N VAL A 117 -6.23 -6.47 3.42
CA VAL A 117 -6.92 -6.58 4.70
C VAL A 117 -7.97 -5.49 4.82
N GLN A 118 -9.13 -5.82 5.39
CA GLN A 118 -10.22 -4.88 5.63
C GLN A 118 -10.02 -4.15 6.96
N GLU A 119 -10.71 -3.03 7.16
CA GLU A 119 -10.87 -2.45 8.50
C GLU A 119 -11.69 -3.39 9.41
N PRO A 120 -11.39 -3.45 10.72
CA PRO A 120 -10.40 -2.65 11.46
C PRO A 120 -8.97 -3.21 11.39
N TYR A 121 -8.75 -4.36 10.73
CA TYR A 121 -7.48 -5.08 10.77
C TYR A 121 -6.33 -4.32 10.11
N PHE A 122 -6.62 -3.55 9.06
CA PHE A 122 -5.62 -2.67 8.44
C PHE A 122 -5.07 -1.65 9.46
N THR A 123 -5.95 -0.89 10.13
CA THR A 123 -5.54 0.07 11.16
C THR A 123 -4.80 -0.62 12.30
N GLN A 124 -5.28 -1.78 12.75
CA GLN A 124 -4.62 -2.54 13.82
C GLN A 124 -3.21 -3.03 13.44
N LEU A 125 -2.98 -3.41 12.17
CA LEU A 125 -1.65 -3.74 11.66
C LEU A 125 -0.76 -2.49 11.56
N LYS A 126 -1.31 -1.39 11.04
CA LYS A 126 -0.61 -0.09 10.91
C LYS A 126 -0.09 0.41 12.26
N ASP A 127 -0.88 0.23 13.31
CA ASP A 127 -0.61 0.71 14.67
C ASP A 127 0.12 -0.32 15.54
N GLY A 128 0.42 -1.51 14.99
CA GLY A 128 1.16 -2.57 15.68
C GLY A 128 0.37 -3.29 16.77
N LEU A 129 -0.94 -3.09 16.85
CA LEU A 129 -1.83 -3.83 17.76
C LEU A 129 -1.99 -5.28 17.30
N LYS A 130 -2.24 -5.45 15.99
CA LYS A 130 -2.28 -6.75 15.33
C LYS A 130 -0.88 -7.07 14.82
N THR A 131 -0.33 -8.20 15.27
CA THR A 131 1.05 -8.64 14.96
C THR A 131 1.11 -10.01 14.30
N THR A 132 -0.04 -10.67 14.14
CA THR A 132 -0.15 -11.95 13.46
C THR A 132 -1.32 -11.91 12.47
N GLU A 133 -1.06 -12.26 11.21
CA GLU A 133 -2.09 -12.39 10.18
C GLU A 133 -2.41 -13.87 9.91
N GLY A 134 -3.64 -14.28 10.21
CA GLY A 134 -4.12 -15.64 10.00
C GLY A 134 -4.84 -15.81 8.66
N ARG A 135 -4.51 -16.87 7.91
CA ARG A 135 -5.12 -17.20 6.61
C ARG A 135 -5.29 -18.72 6.48
N CYS A 136 -6.20 -19.20 5.62
CA CYS A 136 -6.12 -20.61 5.21
C CYS A 136 -4.81 -20.86 4.47
N ALA A 137 -4.11 -21.95 4.78
CA ALA A 137 -2.81 -22.27 4.19
C ALA A 137 -2.97 -22.84 2.77
N VAL A 138 -3.24 -21.95 1.80
CA VAL A 138 -3.49 -22.31 0.39
C VAL A 138 -2.69 -21.42 -0.56
N GLY A 139 -2.36 -21.94 -1.73
CA GLY A 139 -1.76 -21.14 -2.81
C GLY A 139 -0.48 -20.45 -2.38
N ASP A 140 -0.35 -19.17 -2.74
CA ASP A 140 0.88 -18.40 -2.49
C ASP A 140 1.12 -18.10 -1.00
N TYR A 141 0.10 -18.24 -0.13
CA TYR A 141 0.29 -18.07 1.32
C TYR A 141 1.31 -19.07 1.88
N MET A 142 1.42 -20.26 1.29
CA MET A 142 2.38 -21.29 1.69
C MET A 142 3.83 -20.99 1.29
N ARG A 143 4.04 -19.97 0.44
CA ARG A 143 5.38 -19.57 -0.01
C ARG A 143 5.99 -18.49 0.88
N ILE A 144 5.17 -17.85 1.71
CA ILE A 144 5.61 -16.81 2.64
C ILE A 144 6.54 -17.43 3.68
N SER A 145 7.67 -16.79 3.89
CA SER A 145 8.77 -17.22 4.76
C SER A 145 9.25 -16.08 5.65
N SER A 146 9.93 -16.43 6.75
CA SER A 146 10.61 -15.44 7.59
C SER A 146 11.59 -14.60 6.75
N GLY A 147 11.59 -13.29 7.00
CA GLY A 147 12.39 -12.31 6.27
C GLY A 147 11.71 -11.66 5.07
N ASP A 148 10.62 -12.24 4.55
CA ASP A 148 9.86 -11.66 3.44
C ASP A 148 9.21 -10.33 3.80
N PHE A 149 9.08 -9.46 2.81
CA PHE A 149 8.32 -8.21 2.91
C PHE A 149 6.95 -8.35 2.28
N ILE A 150 5.92 -7.94 3.02
CA ILE A 150 4.53 -7.92 2.57
C ILE A 150 4.05 -6.47 2.50
N LEU A 151 3.51 -6.08 1.35
CA LEU A 151 2.84 -4.80 1.16
C LEU A 151 1.33 -4.98 1.33
N PHE A 152 0.81 -4.50 2.46
CA PHE A 152 -0.61 -4.53 2.77
C PHE A 152 -1.32 -3.33 2.15
N ASN A 153 -2.42 -3.60 1.46
CA ASN A 153 -3.28 -2.60 0.79
C ASN A 153 -2.48 -1.62 -0.08
N LYS A 154 -1.37 -2.09 -0.68
CA LYS A 154 -0.45 -1.30 -1.50
C LYS A 154 0.15 -0.06 -0.81
N CYS A 155 0.13 0.02 0.52
CA CYS A 155 0.63 1.20 1.23
C CYS A 155 1.38 0.93 2.54
N LEU A 156 1.11 -0.18 3.24
CA LEU A 156 1.74 -0.52 4.51
C LEU A 156 2.74 -1.66 4.32
N LEU A 157 4.02 -1.39 4.51
CA LEU A 157 5.08 -2.40 4.40
C LEU A 157 5.28 -3.08 5.76
N LEU A 158 5.19 -4.40 5.82
CA LEU A 158 5.52 -5.18 7.01
C LEU A 158 6.52 -6.29 6.68
N GLN A 159 7.40 -6.62 7.62
CA GLN A 159 8.35 -7.72 7.49
C GLN A 159 7.84 -8.94 8.25
N VAL A 160 7.91 -10.12 7.61
CA VAL A 160 7.57 -11.39 8.24
C VAL A 160 8.67 -11.79 9.21
N GLN A 161 8.31 -11.91 10.48
CA GLN A 161 9.18 -12.41 11.53
C GLN A 161 9.23 -13.94 11.53
N ASP A 162 8.06 -14.58 11.39
CA ASP A 162 7.93 -16.03 11.46
C ASP A 162 6.62 -16.49 10.80
N VAL A 163 6.57 -17.76 10.40
CA VAL A 163 5.40 -18.38 9.77
C VAL A 163 5.11 -19.71 10.44
N CYS A 164 3.95 -19.82 11.08
CA CYS A 164 3.51 -21.01 11.80
C CYS A 164 2.27 -21.63 11.13
N TYR A 165 2.17 -22.96 11.17
CA TYR A 165 1.05 -23.70 10.58
C TYR A 165 0.27 -24.45 11.64
N TYR A 166 -1.06 -24.44 11.52
CA TYR A 166 -1.99 -25.02 12.47
C TYR A 166 -3.07 -25.83 11.77
N THR A 167 -3.68 -26.76 12.50
CA THR A 167 -4.78 -27.58 11.98
C THR A 167 -6.09 -26.79 11.87
N SER A 168 -6.25 -25.76 12.69
CA SER A 168 -7.49 -24.96 12.76
C SER A 168 -7.26 -23.51 13.19
N PHE A 169 -8.22 -22.63 12.90
CA PHE A 169 -8.22 -21.25 13.40
C PHE A 169 -8.34 -21.22 14.92
N SER A 170 -9.10 -22.14 15.52
CA SER A 170 -9.22 -22.25 16.98
C SER A 170 -7.86 -22.53 17.63
N GLU A 171 -7.09 -23.46 17.08
CA GLU A 171 -5.73 -23.76 17.54
C GLU A 171 -4.81 -22.56 17.37
N MET A 172 -4.79 -21.97 16.17
CA MET A 172 -3.97 -20.79 15.87
C MET A 172 -4.26 -19.65 16.86
N LEU A 173 -5.54 -19.31 17.08
CA LEU A 173 -5.94 -18.21 17.98
C LEU A 173 -5.52 -18.46 19.44
N ARG A 174 -5.46 -19.72 19.89
CA ARG A 174 -4.98 -20.08 21.22
C ARG A 174 -3.47 -19.92 21.34
N VAL A 175 -2.72 -20.41 20.35
CA VAL A 175 -1.24 -20.43 20.38
C VAL A 175 -0.64 -19.06 20.09
N GLU A 176 -1.14 -18.37 19.05
CA GLU A 176 -0.66 -17.05 18.62
C GLU A 176 -1.14 -15.90 19.52
N SER A 177 -2.05 -16.18 20.46
CA SER A 177 -2.83 -15.21 21.23
C SER A 177 -3.89 -14.48 20.40
N LEU A 178 -5.16 -14.65 20.80
CA LEU A 178 -6.31 -13.98 20.19
C LEU A 178 -6.11 -12.47 20.05
N ALA A 179 -5.58 -11.80 21.08
CA ALA A 179 -5.37 -10.36 21.07
C ALA A 179 -4.33 -9.89 20.02
N LYS A 180 -3.37 -10.74 19.64
CA LYS A 180 -2.38 -10.44 18.60
C LYS A 180 -2.90 -10.68 17.18
N VAL A 181 -3.86 -11.59 17.04
CA VAL A 181 -4.46 -11.96 15.75
C VAL A 181 -5.70 -11.13 15.45
N LEU A 182 -6.58 -10.93 16.43
CA LEU A 182 -7.85 -10.20 16.33
C LEU A 182 -8.02 -9.27 17.54
N PRO A 183 -7.27 -8.16 17.62
CA PRO A 183 -7.44 -7.17 18.69
C PRO A 183 -8.90 -6.72 18.82
N GLY A 184 -9.40 -6.70 20.06
CA GLY A 184 -10.78 -6.32 20.39
C GLY A 184 -11.79 -7.48 20.38
N VAL A 185 -11.40 -8.69 19.96
CA VAL A 185 -12.23 -9.90 20.10
C VAL A 185 -11.94 -10.56 21.45
N GLU A 186 -12.99 -10.96 22.17
CA GLU A 186 -12.86 -11.42 23.56
C GLU A 186 -12.71 -12.94 23.67
N THR A 187 -13.30 -13.70 22.75
CA THR A 187 -13.33 -15.18 22.82
C THR A 187 -12.80 -15.87 21.55
N ILE A 188 -12.32 -17.11 21.72
CA ILE A 188 -11.83 -17.93 20.59
C ILE A 188 -12.98 -18.25 19.63
N GLU A 189 -14.17 -18.49 20.16
CA GLU A 189 -15.38 -18.81 19.41
C GLU A 189 -15.79 -17.64 18.49
N GLU A 190 -15.79 -16.41 19.02
CA GLU A 190 -16.00 -15.19 18.21
C GLU A 190 -14.90 -15.02 17.17
N GLY A 191 -13.63 -15.25 17.55
CA GLY A 191 -12.50 -15.15 16.64
C GLY A 191 -12.58 -16.15 15.48
N VAL A 192 -13.02 -17.38 15.73
CA VAL A 192 -13.34 -18.34 14.67
C VAL A 192 -14.50 -17.82 13.82
N GLY A 193 -15.54 -17.25 14.44
CA GLY A 193 -16.67 -16.61 13.74
C GLY A 193 -16.23 -15.52 12.75
N VAL A 194 -15.23 -14.71 13.10
CA VAL A 194 -14.62 -13.74 12.17
C VAL A 194 -14.08 -14.44 10.92
N TYR A 195 -13.31 -15.51 11.10
CA TYR A 195 -12.73 -16.26 9.97
C TYR A 195 -13.78 -16.97 9.10
N ARG A 196 -14.91 -17.36 9.68
CA ARG A 196 -16.03 -17.99 8.95
C ARG A 196 -16.66 -17.07 7.92
N ASN A 197 -16.55 -15.74 8.09
CA ASN A 197 -16.97 -14.78 7.09
C ASN A 197 -16.13 -14.85 5.79
N PHE A 198 -14.95 -15.47 5.83
CA PHE A 198 -14.01 -15.55 4.71
C PHE A 198 -13.74 -16.99 4.25
N TYR A 199 -13.79 -17.96 5.16
CA TYR A 199 -13.39 -19.34 4.92
C TYR A 199 -14.43 -20.33 5.45
N PRO A 200 -15.04 -21.16 4.57
CA PRO A 200 -15.83 -22.31 4.99
C PRO A 200 -14.99 -23.30 5.81
N GLU A 201 -15.63 -24.00 6.75
CA GLU A 201 -14.99 -25.02 7.60
C GLU A 201 -14.27 -26.10 6.81
N GLU A 202 -14.86 -26.54 5.70
CA GLU A 202 -14.25 -27.54 4.84
C GLU A 202 -12.90 -27.08 4.28
N LYS A 203 -12.78 -25.80 3.90
CA LYS A 203 -11.52 -25.25 3.37
C LYS A 203 -10.44 -25.21 4.45
N GLU A 204 -10.79 -24.84 5.68
CA GLU A 204 -9.88 -24.93 6.82
C GLU A 204 -9.47 -26.38 7.07
N ARG A 205 -10.43 -27.31 7.14
CA ARG A 205 -10.15 -28.73 7.41
C ARG A 205 -9.22 -29.36 6.35
N MET A 206 -9.38 -28.98 5.09
CA MET A 206 -8.58 -29.54 3.99
C MET A 206 -7.15 -28.99 3.93
N ASN A 207 -6.93 -27.75 4.37
CA ASN A 207 -5.68 -27.04 4.12
C ASN A 207 -4.93 -26.63 5.39
N GLY A 208 -5.61 -26.61 6.53
CA GLY A 208 -5.14 -25.97 7.75
C GLY A 208 -5.10 -24.45 7.64
N VAL A 209 -4.35 -23.85 8.56
CA VAL A 209 -4.24 -22.41 8.75
C VAL A 209 -2.76 -22.04 8.84
N VAL A 210 -2.41 -20.89 8.26
CA VAL A 210 -1.10 -20.25 8.40
C VAL A 210 -1.24 -18.97 9.21
N ALA A 211 -0.34 -18.79 10.16
CA ALA A 211 -0.15 -17.57 10.94
C ALA A 211 1.14 -16.90 10.48
N ILE A 212 1.03 -15.68 9.98
CA ILE A 212 2.15 -14.87 9.50
C ILE A 212 2.42 -13.81 10.55
N ARG A 213 3.48 -13.99 11.34
CA ARG A 213 3.89 -13.00 12.35
C ARG A 213 4.63 -11.88 11.65
N VAL A 214 4.25 -10.65 11.92
CA VAL A 214 4.75 -9.47 11.21
C VAL A 214 5.23 -8.40 12.18
N VAL A 215 6.21 -7.62 11.74
CA VAL A 215 6.67 -6.41 12.41
C VAL A 215 6.68 -5.25 11.42
N LYS A 216 6.44 -4.04 11.92
CA LYS A 216 6.55 -2.82 11.14
C LYS A 216 8.02 -2.37 11.08
N PRO A 217 8.66 -2.37 9.90
CA PRO A 217 9.99 -1.79 9.73
C PRO A 217 9.95 -0.27 9.96
N VAL A 218 11.11 0.29 10.31
CA VAL A 218 11.29 1.73 10.56
C VAL A 218 10.98 2.55 9.30
N GLU A 219 11.48 2.10 8.15
CA GLU A 219 11.23 2.72 6.85
C GLU A 219 9.88 2.26 6.30
N GLN A 220 9.11 3.21 5.76
CA GLN A 220 7.79 2.96 5.19
C GLN A 220 7.64 3.69 3.85
N PRO A 221 7.01 3.04 2.84
CA PRO A 221 6.78 3.67 1.54
C PRO A 221 6.04 5.01 1.63
N TYR A 222 5.06 5.12 2.52
CA TYR A 222 4.26 6.34 2.67
C TYR A 222 5.08 7.50 3.26
N ALA A 223 6.08 7.19 4.09
CA ALA A 223 6.97 8.19 4.67
C ALA A 223 7.99 8.68 3.63
N ALA A 224 8.54 7.78 2.83
CA ALA A 224 9.40 8.15 1.70
C ALA A 224 8.63 9.01 0.67
N LEU A 225 7.39 8.64 0.34
CA LEU A 225 6.55 9.44 -0.55
C LEU A 225 6.23 10.81 0.05
N ALA A 226 5.91 10.88 1.35
CA ALA A 226 5.67 12.16 2.03
C ALA A 226 6.88 13.09 1.95
N GLY A 227 8.09 12.58 2.18
CA GLY A 227 9.31 13.36 1.99
C GLY A 227 9.45 13.90 0.56
N ALA A 228 9.14 13.08 -0.44
CA ALA A 228 9.24 13.50 -1.84
C ALA A 228 8.20 14.58 -2.19
N LEU A 229 6.99 14.47 -1.64
CA LEU A 229 5.94 15.48 -1.78
C LEU A 229 6.32 16.80 -1.09
N SER A 230 6.96 16.72 0.07
CA SER A 230 7.48 17.88 0.82
C SER A 230 8.56 18.62 0.03
N GLU A 231 9.48 17.88 -0.60
CA GLU A 231 10.52 18.47 -1.45
C GLU A 231 9.96 19.14 -2.71
N LEU A 232 8.95 18.53 -3.34
CA LEU A 232 8.26 19.11 -4.48
C LEU A 232 7.55 20.43 -4.12
N LYS A 233 6.98 20.50 -2.91
CA LYS A 233 6.10 21.57 -2.44
C LYS A 233 4.86 21.73 -3.32
N SER A 234 3.95 22.61 -2.90
CA SER A 234 2.76 22.97 -3.67
C SER A 234 3.06 23.41 -5.10
N THR A 235 4.17 24.10 -5.33
CA THR A 235 4.57 24.59 -6.65
C THR A 235 5.01 23.46 -7.59
N GLY A 236 5.78 22.48 -7.09
CA GLY A 236 6.23 21.35 -7.89
C GLY A 236 5.07 20.40 -8.22
N ILE A 237 4.18 20.15 -7.26
CA ILE A 237 2.99 19.33 -7.47
C ILE A 237 2.09 19.93 -8.58
N LYS A 238 1.80 21.24 -8.49
CA LYS A 238 1.00 21.93 -9.52
C LYS A 238 1.67 21.85 -10.90
N ALA A 239 2.97 22.11 -10.96
CA ALA A 239 3.70 22.04 -12.21
C ALA A 239 3.75 20.63 -12.82
N LEU A 240 3.84 19.57 -12.01
CA LEU A 240 3.77 18.18 -12.50
C LEU A 240 2.39 17.87 -13.10
N LEU A 241 1.32 18.27 -12.40
CA LEU A 241 -0.04 18.10 -12.87
C LEU A 241 -0.27 18.84 -14.20
N ASP A 242 0.10 20.12 -14.26
CA ASP A 242 -0.07 20.94 -15.48
C ASP A 242 0.70 20.36 -16.67
N ALA A 243 1.94 19.89 -16.44
CA ALA A 243 2.77 19.29 -17.48
C ALA A 243 2.18 17.98 -17.99
N TYR A 244 1.72 17.10 -17.09
CA TYR A 244 1.15 15.81 -17.45
C TYR A 244 -0.17 15.98 -18.23
N THR A 245 -1.08 16.84 -17.74
CA THR A 245 -2.36 17.12 -18.41
C THR A 245 -2.15 17.74 -19.79
N SER A 246 -1.18 18.64 -19.94
CA SER A 246 -0.85 19.24 -21.25
C SER A 246 -0.30 18.21 -22.24
N ARG A 247 0.45 17.20 -21.77
CA ARG A 247 1.00 16.15 -22.63
C ARG A 247 -0.08 15.18 -23.10
N VAL A 248 -0.93 14.69 -22.19
CA VAL A 248 -2.03 13.75 -22.54
C VAL A 248 -2.99 14.39 -23.54
N THR A 249 -3.36 15.66 -23.34
CA THR A 249 -4.25 16.37 -24.27
C THR A 249 -3.61 16.61 -25.65
N SER A 250 -2.27 16.62 -25.76
CA SER A 250 -1.56 16.72 -27.04
C SER A 250 -1.39 15.39 -27.78
N GLU A 251 -1.48 14.26 -27.08
CA GLU A 251 -1.38 12.90 -27.66
C GLU A 251 -2.73 12.38 -28.18
N ASP A 252 -3.84 12.93 -27.67
CA ASP A 252 -5.22 12.62 -28.11
C ASP A 252 -5.69 13.49 -29.31
N LEU A 253 -4.83 14.35 -29.88
CA LEU A 253 -5.06 15.22 -31.04
C LEU A 253 -4.33 14.72 -32.30
#